data_AF-A0A433B6L0-F1
#
_entry.id   AF-A0A433B6L0-F1
#
_cell.length_a   1.000
_cell.length_b   1.000
_cell.length_c   1.000
_cell.angle_alpha   90.00
_cell.angle_beta   90.00
_cell.angle_gamma   90.00
#
_symmetry.space_group_name_H-M   'P 1'
#
loop_
_entity.id
_entity.type
_entity.pdbx_description
1 polymer ?
#
loop_
_entity_poly.entity_id
_entity_poly.type
_entity_poly.pdbx_seq_one_letter_code
_entity_poly.pdbx_strand_id
1 'polypeptide(L)'
;MPVRHIQHYNLRQVIKSVLPEFVPQVLIDPSIIEALQAGPSVIATIHSRSEYAICAALDKAGLASAVITADRMDPIDVDNYGFGTAPLCIRRDRNVFLEARIALKDGRAIICDVDYVMDKHGPDQALYVSASFFAFQQAVRAKLYFGYTNISEDGRIECIVVPGSGEGLSPEEAAREFIDFIDRMQGAKSGLRIGTWRPESS
;
A
#
# COMPACT_ATOMS: atom_id res chain seq x y z
N MET A 1 12.88 -3.09 9.54
CA MET A 1 13.59 -1.89 9.03
C MET A 1 12.58 -1.04 8.27
N PRO A 2 12.37 0.24 8.60
CA PRO A 2 11.66 1.13 7.68
C PRO A 2 12.42 1.14 6.35
N VAL A 3 11.69 1.32 5.23
CA VAL A 3 12.30 1.61 3.94
C VAL A 3 13.38 2.67 4.16
N ARG A 4 14.64 2.32 3.84
CA ARG A 4 15.86 3.06 4.26
C ARG A 4 15.92 4.53 3.81
N HIS A 5 14.91 5.03 3.11
CA HIS A 5 14.97 6.24 2.30
C HIS A 5 13.88 7.29 2.58
N ILE A 6 12.93 7.07 3.49
CA ILE A 6 11.80 8.00 3.68
C ILE A 6 11.96 8.80 4.98
N GLN A 7 13.00 9.64 5.02
CA GLN A 7 13.17 10.66 6.07
C GLN A 7 12.26 11.88 5.86
N HIS A 8 11.63 12.00 4.69
CA HIS A 8 10.84 13.16 4.31
C HIS A 8 9.45 13.22 4.97
N TYR A 9 8.94 12.15 5.60
CA TYR A 9 7.63 12.18 6.25
C TYR A 9 7.54 13.30 7.29
N ASN A 10 8.52 13.38 8.20
CA ASN A 10 8.58 14.44 9.20
C ASN A 10 8.84 15.81 8.55
N LEU A 11 9.61 15.86 7.46
CA LEU A 11 9.88 17.10 6.75
C LEU A 11 8.63 17.69 6.10
N ARG A 12 7.74 16.85 5.52
CA ARG A 12 6.47 17.32 4.95
C ARG A 12 5.58 17.98 6.00
N GLN A 13 5.54 17.42 7.21
CA GLN A 13 4.83 18.01 8.34
C GLN A 13 5.39 19.39 8.71
N VAL A 14 6.73 19.50 8.77
CA VAL A 14 7.42 20.76 9.05
C VAL A 14 7.19 21.78 7.93
N ILE A 15 7.21 21.37 6.67
CA ILE A 15 6.93 22.26 5.55
C ILE A 15 5.50 22.75 5.63
N LYS A 16 4.52 21.87 5.89
CA LYS A 16 3.11 22.24 6.01
C LYS A 16 2.81 23.19 7.15
N SER A 17 3.53 23.11 8.27
CA SER A 17 3.33 24.06 9.37
C SER A 17 3.75 25.49 9.01
N VAL A 18 4.63 25.66 8.00
CA VAL A 18 5.09 26.96 7.49
C VAL A 18 4.38 27.35 6.19
N LEU A 19 4.04 26.38 5.35
CA LEU A 19 3.38 26.51 4.05
C LEU A 19 2.18 25.55 4.00
N PRO A 20 1.00 25.94 4.55
CA PRO A 20 -0.15 25.05 4.66
C PRO A 20 -0.65 24.48 3.33
N GLU A 21 -0.50 25.25 2.25
CA GLU A 21 -0.87 24.88 0.87
C GLU A 21 0.12 23.93 0.19
N PHE A 22 1.23 23.59 0.86
CA PHE A 22 2.21 22.66 0.30
C PHE A 22 1.58 21.28 0.09
N VAL A 23 1.57 20.81 -1.16
CA VAL A 23 1.20 19.45 -1.53
C VAL A 23 2.38 18.83 -2.27
N PRO A 24 2.84 17.62 -1.90
CA PRO A 24 3.93 16.97 -2.60
C PRO A 24 3.53 16.69 -4.06
N GLN A 25 4.49 16.87 -4.96
CA GLN A 25 4.32 16.41 -6.33
C GLN A 25 4.40 14.88 -6.32
N VAL A 26 3.33 14.25 -6.77
CA VAL A 26 3.19 12.79 -6.85
C VAL A 26 3.06 12.41 -8.31
N LEU A 27 3.87 11.46 -8.75
CA LEU A 27 3.92 10.95 -10.12
C LEU A 27 3.51 9.48 -10.14
N ILE A 28 2.71 9.09 -11.12
CA ILE A 28 2.37 7.71 -11.43
C ILE A 28 2.31 7.57 -12.95
N ASP A 29 2.69 6.40 -13.47
CA ASP A 29 2.57 6.11 -14.90
C ASP A 29 1.09 6.15 -15.33
N PRO A 30 0.66 7.01 -16.27
CA PRO A 30 -0.73 7.06 -16.71
C PRO A 30 -1.26 5.73 -17.26
N SER A 31 -0.41 4.91 -17.88
CA SER A 31 -0.83 3.61 -18.43
C SER A 31 -1.31 2.63 -17.35
N ILE A 32 -0.79 2.76 -16.12
CA ILE A 32 -1.24 1.93 -15.01
C ILE A 32 -2.64 2.32 -14.53
N ILE A 33 -3.01 3.60 -14.66
CA ILE A 33 -4.34 4.09 -14.31
C ILE A 33 -5.39 3.44 -15.21
N GLU A 34 -5.15 3.43 -16.52
CA GLU A 34 -6.03 2.78 -17.49
C GLU A 34 -6.19 1.29 -17.18
N ALA A 35 -5.08 0.61 -16.84
CA ALA A 35 -5.09 -0.80 -16.49
C ALA A 35 -5.90 -1.09 -15.20
N LEU A 36 -5.77 -0.23 -14.20
CA LEU A 36 -6.50 -0.30 -12.92
C LEU A 36 -8.00 0.00 -13.11
N GLN A 37 -8.36 0.93 -13.99
CA GLN A 37 -9.75 1.27 -14.31
C GLN A 37 -10.46 0.18 -15.12
N ALA A 38 -9.70 -0.66 -15.85
CA ALA A 38 -10.26 -1.71 -16.68
C ALA A 38 -10.92 -2.87 -15.90
N GLY A 39 -10.81 -2.91 -14.57
CA GLY A 39 -11.51 -3.90 -13.75
C GLY A 39 -11.13 -3.87 -12.27
N PRO A 40 -11.75 -4.75 -11.46
CA PRO A 40 -11.44 -4.85 -10.03
C PRO A 40 -9.95 -5.07 -9.81
N SER A 41 -9.32 -4.23 -9.01
CA SER A 41 -7.87 -4.21 -8.84
C SER A 41 -7.48 -4.05 -7.38
N VAL A 42 -6.45 -4.78 -6.97
CA VAL A 42 -5.82 -4.67 -5.65
C VAL A 42 -4.33 -4.33 -5.80
N ILE A 43 -3.81 -3.55 -4.87
CA ILE A 43 -2.41 -3.11 -4.83
C ILE A 43 -1.84 -3.54 -3.47
N ALA A 44 -0.90 -4.49 -3.50
CA ALA A 44 -0.11 -4.86 -2.33
C ALA A 44 1.08 -3.91 -2.21
N THR A 45 1.31 -3.35 -1.03
CA THR A 45 2.47 -2.50 -0.74
C THR A 45 2.99 -2.75 0.68
N ILE A 46 3.97 -1.97 1.13
CA ILE A 46 4.53 -2.06 2.48
C ILE A 46 4.41 -0.72 3.19
N HIS A 47 4.36 -0.75 4.53
CA HIS A 47 4.42 0.44 5.36
C HIS A 47 5.70 1.23 5.05
N SER A 48 5.53 2.40 4.41
CA SER A 48 6.62 3.24 3.94
C SER A 48 6.49 4.69 4.42
N ARG A 49 5.36 5.06 5.04
CA ARG A 49 4.95 6.44 5.35
C ARG A 49 4.78 7.30 4.10
N SER A 50 4.63 6.67 2.94
CA SER A 50 4.30 7.32 1.68
C SER A 50 3.36 6.51 0.80
N GLU A 51 2.83 5.39 1.28
CA GLU A 51 1.81 4.58 0.62
C GLU A 51 0.56 5.40 0.25
N TYR A 52 0.21 6.42 1.04
CA TYR A 52 -0.86 7.37 0.71
C TYR A 52 -0.59 8.20 -0.55
N ALA A 53 0.66 8.31 -1.01
CA ALA A 53 0.98 8.90 -2.30
C ALA A 53 0.36 8.11 -3.46
N ILE A 54 0.31 6.76 -3.37
CA ILE A 54 -0.37 5.95 -4.38
C ILE A 54 -1.84 6.34 -4.43
N CYS A 55 -2.51 6.42 -3.27
CA CYS A 55 -3.91 6.85 -3.19
C CYS A 55 -4.10 8.23 -3.83
N ALA A 56 -3.20 9.18 -3.55
CA ALA A 56 -3.29 10.55 -4.06
C ALA A 56 -3.06 10.62 -5.57
N ALA A 57 -2.19 9.76 -6.11
CA ALA A 57 -1.98 9.64 -7.54
C ALA A 57 -3.24 9.09 -8.23
N LEU A 58 -3.90 8.10 -7.64
CA LEU A 58 -5.16 7.54 -8.16
C LEU A 58 -6.29 8.57 -8.13
N ASP A 59 -6.45 9.30 -7.02
CA ASP A 59 -7.46 10.36 -6.86
C ASP A 59 -7.29 11.48 -7.90
N LYS A 60 -6.07 11.97 -8.11
CA LYS A 60 -5.76 12.95 -9.17
C LYS A 60 -6.08 12.46 -10.57
N ALA A 61 -6.04 11.14 -10.78
CA ALA A 61 -6.39 10.50 -12.04
C ALA A 61 -7.88 10.09 -12.13
N GLY A 62 -8.70 10.45 -11.13
CA GLY A 62 -10.14 10.18 -11.09
C GLY A 62 -10.49 8.74 -10.68
N LEU A 63 -9.56 7.97 -10.13
CA LEU A 63 -9.81 6.62 -9.62
C LEU A 63 -9.88 6.63 -8.10
N ALA A 64 -11.08 6.40 -7.56
CA ALA A 64 -11.28 6.28 -6.13
C ALA A 64 -10.56 5.04 -5.56
N SER A 65 -10.05 5.15 -4.33
CA SER A 65 -9.37 4.05 -3.65
C SER A 65 -9.99 3.75 -2.28
N ALA A 66 -9.67 2.56 -1.76
CA ALA A 66 -9.90 2.17 -0.39
C ALA A 66 -8.61 1.55 0.18
N VAL A 67 -8.30 1.83 1.44
CA VAL A 67 -7.08 1.34 2.11
C VAL A 67 -7.47 0.46 3.28
N ILE A 68 -6.88 -0.74 3.35
CA ILE A 68 -7.03 -1.62 4.51
C ILE A 68 -6.03 -1.17 5.59
N THR A 69 -6.53 -0.75 6.74
CA THR A 69 -5.70 -0.22 7.84
C THR A 69 -6.01 -0.91 9.17
N ALA A 70 -5.01 -1.03 10.06
CA ALA A 70 -5.24 -1.55 11.41
C ALA A 70 -6.07 -0.58 12.26
N ASP A 71 -5.77 0.71 12.13
CA ASP A 71 -6.40 1.80 12.87
C ASP A 71 -7.10 2.78 11.91
N ARG A 72 -7.78 3.79 12.46
CA ARG A 72 -8.32 4.88 11.63
C ARG A 72 -7.17 5.59 10.91
N MET A 73 -7.42 6.06 9.69
CA MET A 73 -6.46 6.93 9.02
C MET A 73 -6.26 8.20 9.83
N ASP A 74 -5.01 8.58 10.04
CA ASP A 74 -4.67 9.85 10.67
C ASP A 74 -5.10 10.99 9.71
N PRO A 75 -5.96 11.93 10.14
CA PRO A 75 -6.34 13.08 9.32
C PRO A 75 -5.12 13.85 8.80
N ILE A 76 -4.04 13.90 9.58
CA ILE A 76 -2.79 14.56 9.20
C ILE A 76 -2.14 13.86 7.99
N ASP A 77 -2.18 12.53 7.94
CA ASP A 77 -1.63 11.76 6.83
C ASP A 77 -2.46 11.95 5.55
N VAL A 78 -3.78 12.08 5.68
CA VAL A 78 -4.67 12.37 4.56
C VAL A 78 -4.42 13.79 4.05
N ASP A 79 -4.39 14.77 4.94
CA ASP A 79 -4.23 16.19 4.58
C ASP A 79 -2.91 16.40 3.81
N ASN A 80 -1.84 15.69 4.17
CA ASN A 80 -0.52 15.80 3.56
C ASN A 80 -0.48 15.67 2.03
N TYR A 81 -1.44 14.99 1.41
CA TYR A 81 -1.40 14.68 -0.01
C TYR A 81 -2.41 15.44 -0.87
N GLY A 82 -3.23 16.31 -0.25
CA GLY A 82 -4.15 17.20 -0.98
C GLY A 82 -5.20 16.44 -1.80
N PHE A 83 -5.81 15.40 -1.22
CA PHE A 83 -6.88 14.64 -1.86
C PHE A 83 -8.09 15.52 -2.21
N GLY A 84 -8.63 15.34 -3.41
CA GLY A 84 -9.98 15.80 -3.73
C GLY A 84 -11.03 14.91 -3.05
N THR A 85 -10.82 13.59 -3.08
CA THR A 85 -11.61 12.61 -2.33
C THR A 85 -10.71 11.71 -1.49
N ALA A 86 -10.87 11.75 -0.18
CA ALA A 86 -10.09 10.87 0.71
C ALA A 86 -10.38 9.38 0.41
N PRO A 87 -9.36 8.51 0.53
CA PRO A 87 -9.58 7.07 0.38
C PRO A 87 -10.55 6.55 1.43
N LEU A 88 -11.32 5.51 1.07
CA LEU A 88 -12.16 4.81 2.04
C LEU A 88 -11.26 4.01 3.01
N CYS A 89 -11.36 4.27 4.31
CA CYS A 89 -10.68 3.47 5.33
C CYS A 89 -11.48 2.19 5.61
N ILE A 90 -10.88 1.03 5.32
CA ILE A 90 -11.42 -0.29 5.66
C ILE A 90 -10.64 -0.81 6.86
N ARG A 91 -11.31 -1.01 8.00
CA ARG A 91 -10.62 -1.48 9.22
C ARG A 91 -10.29 -2.96 9.10
N ARG A 92 -9.10 -3.33 9.55
CA ARG A 92 -8.64 -4.73 9.64
C ARG A 92 -9.29 -5.47 10.82
N ASP A 93 -10.61 -5.59 10.76
CA ASP A 93 -11.42 -6.39 11.69
C ASP A 93 -12.08 -7.59 10.97
N ARG A 94 -13.05 -8.25 11.62
CA ARG A 94 -13.73 -9.43 11.08
C ARG A 94 -14.48 -9.17 9.75
N ASN A 95 -14.79 -7.92 9.41
CA ASN A 95 -15.53 -7.53 8.21
C ASN A 95 -14.63 -7.05 7.08
N VAL A 96 -13.31 -6.97 7.28
CA VAL A 96 -12.34 -6.38 6.33
C VAL A 96 -12.52 -6.85 4.88
N PHE A 97 -12.67 -8.17 4.67
CA PHE A 97 -12.81 -8.71 3.32
C PHE A 97 -14.21 -8.50 2.71
N LEU A 98 -15.25 -8.37 3.55
CA LEU A 98 -16.58 -8.01 3.07
C LEU A 98 -16.60 -6.56 2.58
N GLU A 99 -16.05 -5.65 3.38
CA GLU A 99 -15.94 -4.23 3.05
C GLU A 99 -15.04 -4.00 1.82
N ALA A 100 -13.90 -4.68 1.74
CA ALA A 100 -13.02 -4.63 0.57
C ALA A 100 -13.72 -5.13 -0.71
N ARG A 101 -14.52 -6.19 -0.60
CA ARG A 101 -15.31 -6.68 -1.74
C ARG A 101 -16.40 -5.70 -2.18
N ILE A 102 -17.05 -5.00 -1.23
CA ILE A 102 -18.02 -3.94 -1.56
C ILE A 102 -17.31 -2.78 -2.26
N ALA A 103 -16.19 -2.32 -1.73
CA ALA A 103 -15.39 -1.25 -2.34
C ALA A 103 -14.94 -1.59 -3.77
N LEU A 104 -14.52 -2.84 -4.04
CA LEU A 104 -14.22 -3.30 -5.41
C LEU A 104 -15.43 -3.21 -6.36
N LYS A 105 -16.64 -3.54 -5.87
CA LYS A 105 -17.87 -3.43 -6.66
C LYS A 105 -18.26 -1.99 -6.95
N ASP A 106 -17.91 -1.08 -6.04
CA ASP A 106 -18.12 0.36 -6.19
C ASP A 106 -17.05 1.03 -7.07
N GLY A 107 -16.20 0.23 -7.74
CA GLY A 107 -15.19 0.72 -8.67
C GLY A 107 -13.92 1.26 -8.00
N ARG A 108 -13.70 0.98 -6.72
CA ARG A 108 -12.49 1.42 -6.00
C ARG A 108 -11.34 0.43 -6.19
N ALA A 109 -10.12 0.96 -6.33
CA ALA A 109 -8.91 0.17 -6.16
C ALA A 109 -8.65 -0.08 -4.66
N ILE A 110 -8.30 -1.31 -4.28
CA ILE A 110 -7.95 -1.64 -2.88
C ILE A 110 -6.44 -1.56 -2.70
N ILE A 111 -5.98 -0.87 -1.68
CA ILE A 111 -4.58 -0.76 -1.31
C ILE A 111 -4.39 -1.39 0.07
N CYS A 112 -3.34 -2.19 0.25
CA CYS A 112 -3.05 -2.86 1.51
C CYS A 112 -1.56 -2.93 1.76
N ASP A 113 -1.14 -2.45 2.94
CA ASP A 113 0.17 -2.74 3.49
C ASP A 113 0.17 -4.20 3.97
N VAL A 114 0.82 -5.08 3.20
CA VAL A 114 0.81 -6.52 3.47
C VAL A 114 1.87 -6.96 4.47
N ASP A 115 2.76 -6.05 4.85
CA ASP A 115 3.80 -6.30 5.84
C ASP A 115 3.31 -6.09 7.28
N TYR A 116 3.88 -6.84 8.21
CA TYR A 116 3.57 -6.75 9.63
C TYR A 116 4.77 -7.20 10.47
N VAL A 117 4.79 -6.78 11.73
CA VAL A 117 5.69 -7.31 12.76
C VAL A 117 4.90 -8.25 13.65
N MET A 118 5.35 -9.49 13.80
CA MET A 118 4.64 -10.52 14.57
C MET A 118 4.67 -10.23 16.08
N ASP A 119 5.84 -9.84 16.60
CA ASP A 119 6.02 -9.39 17.98
C ASP A 119 6.73 -8.03 17.96
N LYS A 120 5.97 -6.97 18.28
CA LYS A 120 6.49 -5.59 18.32
C LYS A 120 7.43 -5.34 19.51
N HIS A 121 7.38 -6.18 20.53
CA HIS A 121 8.17 -6.05 21.76
C HIS A 121 9.35 -7.04 21.83
N GLY A 122 9.37 -8.02 20.93
CA GLY A 122 10.44 -8.98 20.80
C GLY A 122 11.75 -8.39 20.27
N PRO A 123 12.90 -9.03 20.55
CA PRO A 123 14.23 -8.50 20.23
C PRO A 123 14.52 -8.42 18.73
N ASP A 124 13.89 -9.28 17.91
CA ASP A 124 14.24 -9.42 16.50
C ASP A 124 13.36 -8.60 15.53
N GLN A 125 12.22 -8.05 16.01
CA GLN A 125 11.22 -7.26 15.24
C GLN A 125 11.15 -7.61 13.73
N ALA A 126 11.14 -8.90 13.42
CA ALA A 126 11.23 -9.36 12.04
C ALA A 126 9.96 -8.96 11.29
N LEU A 127 10.14 -8.51 10.05
CA LEU A 127 9.03 -8.13 9.17
C LEU A 127 8.55 -9.35 8.38
N TYR A 128 7.24 -9.51 8.35
CA TYR A 128 6.56 -10.60 7.68
C TYR A 128 5.58 -10.05 6.66
N VAL A 129 5.31 -10.81 5.59
CA VAL A 129 4.24 -10.56 4.63
C VAL A 129 3.16 -11.61 4.85
N SER A 130 1.90 -11.18 4.98
CA SER A 130 0.77 -12.10 5.12
C SER A 130 0.26 -12.56 3.75
N ALA A 131 0.16 -13.88 3.55
CA ALA A 131 -0.43 -14.45 2.33
C ALA A 131 -1.94 -14.20 2.20
N SER A 132 -2.62 -13.78 3.27
CA SER A 132 -4.09 -13.65 3.30
C SER A 132 -4.64 -12.62 2.33
N PHE A 133 -3.89 -11.55 2.04
CA PHE A 133 -4.32 -10.55 1.05
C PHE A 133 -4.31 -11.11 -0.37
N PHE A 134 -3.33 -11.94 -0.71
CA PHE A 134 -3.25 -12.62 -2.01
C PHE A 134 -4.33 -13.69 -2.15
N ALA A 135 -4.63 -14.42 -1.08
CA ALA A 135 -5.77 -15.34 -1.06
C ALA A 135 -7.11 -14.60 -1.27
N PHE A 136 -7.28 -13.44 -0.65
CA PHE A 136 -8.45 -12.58 -0.89
C PHE A 136 -8.53 -12.14 -2.36
N GLN A 137 -7.43 -11.63 -2.92
CA GLN A 137 -7.35 -11.22 -4.32
C GLN A 137 -7.84 -12.31 -5.27
N GLN A 138 -7.37 -13.55 -5.09
CA GLN A 138 -7.78 -14.69 -5.89
C GLN A 138 -9.26 -15.03 -5.71
N ALA A 139 -9.76 -15.00 -4.48
CA ALA A 139 -11.16 -15.28 -4.18
C ALA A 139 -12.13 -14.28 -4.82
N VAL A 140 -11.73 -13.02 -4.96
CA VAL A 140 -12.54 -11.97 -5.62
C VAL A 140 -12.20 -11.77 -7.11
N ARG A 141 -11.22 -12.51 -7.65
CA ARG A 141 -10.75 -12.40 -9.04
C ARG A 141 -10.39 -10.97 -9.44
N ALA A 142 -9.79 -10.23 -8.51
CA ALA A 142 -9.26 -8.90 -8.80
C ALA A 142 -7.87 -9.02 -9.43
N LYS A 143 -7.47 -8.08 -10.28
CA LYS A 143 -6.10 -8.00 -10.77
C LYS A 143 -5.16 -7.62 -9.63
N LEU A 144 -4.00 -8.30 -9.55
CA LEU A 144 -2.97 -8.04 -8.56
C LEU A 144 -1.93 -7.06 -9.10
N TYR A 145 -1.62 -6.04 -8.30
CA TYR A 145 -0.54 -5.10 -8.56
C TYR A 145 0.37 -4.99 -7.33
N PHE A 146 1.63 -4.69 -7.56
CA PHE A 146 2.60 -4.36 -6.51
C PHE A 146 2.90 -2.87 -6.55
N GLY A 147 2.74 -2.22 -5.41
CA GLY A 147 2.98 -0.80 -5.20
C GLY A 147 4.25 -0.55 -4.41
N TYR A 148 5.02 0.44 -4.84
CA TYR A 148 6.16 0.98 -4.11
C TYR A 148 6.24 2.48 -4.34
N THR A 149 6.82 3.21 -3.39
CA THR A 149 7.03 4.65 -3.52
C THR A 149 8.51 4.98 -3.38
N ASN A 150 9.03 5.75 -4.32
CA ASN A 150 10.38 6.29 -4.28
C ASN A 150 10.33 7.83 -4.17
N ILE A 151 11.44 8.44 -3.75
CA ILE A 151 11.60 9.88 -3.75
C ILE A 151 12.76 10.19 -4.70
N SER A 152 12.50 10.99 -5.73
CA SER A 152 13.52 11.44 -6.68
C SER A 152 14.48 12.45 -6.03
N GLU A 153 15.61 12.71 -6.67
CA GLU A 153 16.62 13.66 -6.17
C GLU A 153 16.08 15.09 -5.98
N ASP A 154 15.06 15.47 -6.76
CA ASP A 154 14.38 16.76 -6.66
C ASP A 154 13.14 16.74 -5.75
N GLY A 155 12.93 15.65 -5.00
CA GLY A 155 11.92 15.56 -3.95
C GLY A 155 10.50 15.19 -4.42
N ARG A 156 10.33 14.78 -5.68
CA ARG A 156 9.06 14.25 -6.18
C ARG A 156 8.84 12.84 -5.66
N ILE A 157 7.58 12.49 -5.37
CA ILE A 157 7.22 11.13 -4.94
C ILE A 157 6.81 10.34 -6.19
N GLU A 158 7.61 9.33 -6.52
CA GLU A 158 7.38 8.43 -7.64
C GLU A 158 6.62 7.19 -7.16
N CYS A 159 5.39 7.02 -7.61
CA CYS A 159 4.57 5.84 -7.35
C CYS A 159 4.81 4.82 -8.44
N ILE A 160 5.38 3.68 -8.05
CA ILE A 160 5.68 2.56 -8.93
C ILE A 160 4.62 1.50 -8.67
N VAL A 161 3.78 1.27 -9.66
CA VAL A 161 2.73 0.25 -9.62
C VAL A 161 2.92 -0.66 -10.83
N VAL A 162 3.17 -1.95 -10.58
CA VAL A 162 3.41 -2.95 -11.64
C VAL A 162 2.47 -4.13 -11.48
N PRO A 163 2.05 -4.79 -12.57
CA PRO A 163 1.22 -6.00 -12.46
C PRO A 163 2.01 -7.12 -11.79
N GLY A 164 1.35 -7.84 -10.88
CA GLY A 164 1.81 -9.13 -10.36
C GLY A 164 1.24 -10.29 -11.18
N SER A 165 1.82 -11.49 -11.01
CA SER A 165 1.39 -12.69 -11.76
C SER A 165 0.02 -13.21 -11.32
N GLY A 166 -0.38 -12.95 -10.07
CA GLY A 166 -1.77 -13.05 -9.58
C GLY A 166 -2.42 -14.44 -9.66
N GLU A 167 -3.07 -14.74 -10.79
CA GLU A 167 -3.99 -15.88 -10.95
C GLU A 167 -3.30 -17.24 -11.20
N GLY A 168 -2.01 -17.24 -11.55
CA GLY A 168 -1.24 -18.45 -11.82
C GLY A 168 -0.48 -19.03 -10.62
N LEU A 169 -0.54 -18.38 -9.47
CA LEU A 169 0.29 -18.67 -8.31
C LEU A 169 -0.57 -19.04 -7.08
N SER A 170 -0.01 -19.81 -6.16
CA SER A 170 -0.54 -19.89 -4.80
C SER A 170 -0.40 -18.54 -4.07
N PRO A 171 -1.21 -18.26 -3.03
CA PRO A 171 -1.06 -17.04 -2.23
C PRO A 171 0.36 -16.83 -1.67
N GLU A 172 1.04 -17.90 -1.27
CA GLU A 172 2.41 -17.87 -0.79
C GLU A 172 3.43 -17.56 -1.90
N GLU A 173 3.22 -18.08 -3.11
CA GLU A 173 4.04 -17.74 -4.27
C GLU A 173 3.84 -16.28 -4.70
N ALA A 174 2.61 -15.77 -4.68
CA ALA A 174 2.34 -14.34 -4.93
C ALA A 174 2.97 -13.44 -3.84
N ALA A 175 2.93 -13.87 -2.58
CA ALA A 175 3.64 -13.18 -1.50
C ALA A 175 5.17 -13.22 -1.68
N ARG A 176 5.72 -14.32 -2.22
CA ARG A 176 7.15 -14.41 -2.58
C ARG A 176 7.50 -13.47 -3.71
N GLU A 177 6.69 -13.44 -4.78
CA GLU A 177 6.83 -12.53 -5.91
C GLU A 177 6.83 -11.07 -5.45
N PHE A 178 5.95 -10.73 -4.50
CA PHE A 178 5.93 -9.42 -3.87
C PHE A 178 7.22 -9.11 -3.09
N ILE A 179 7.77 -10.06 -2.32
CA ILE A 179 9.05 -9.87 -1.63
C ILE A 179 10.18 -9.63 -2.63
N ASP A 180 10.23 -10.41 -3.71
CA ASP A 180 11.23 -10.24 -4.77
C ASP A 180 11.11 -8.87 -5.46
N PHE A 181 9.87 -8.39 -5.67
CA PHE A 181 9.61 -7.03 -6.12
C PHE A 181 10.20 -5.99 -5.17
N ILE A 182 9.96 -6.11 -3.85
CA ILE A 182 10.50 -5.18 -2.85
C ILE A 182 12.03 -5.23 -2.80
N ASP A 183 12.63 -6.42 -2.83
CA ASP A 183 14.09 -6.60 -2.85
C ASP A 183 14.71 -5.91 -4.08
N ARG A 184 14.07 -6.05 -5.25
CA ARG A 184 14.49 -5.36 -6.49
C ARG A 184 14.37 -3.84 -6.34
N MET A 185 13.27 -3.35 -5.78
CA MET A 185 13.05 -1.91 -5.59
C MET A 185 14.03 -1.29 -4.59
N GLN A 186 14.46 -2.05 -3.58
CA GLN A 186 15.43 -1.62 -2.58
C GLN A 186 16.90 -1.82 -3.02
N GLY A 187 17.15 -2.57 -4.09
CA GLY A 187 18.49 -2.95 -4.54
C GLY A 187 19.24 -3.88 -3.57
N ALA A 188 18.53 -4.46 -2.59
CA ALA A 188 19.09 -5.33 -1.56
C ALA A 188 18.00 -6.22 -0.95
N LYS A 189 18.40 -7.32 -0.29
CA LYS A 189 17.46 -8.20 0.40
C LYS A 189 16.79 -7.47 1.57
N SER A 190 15.46 -7.39 1.54
CA SER A 190 14.63 -6.77 2.58
C SER A 190 14.61 -7.56 3.89
N GLY A 191 14.89 -8.87 3.82
CA GLY A 191 14.77 -9.79 4.95
C GLY A 191 13.33 -10.14 5.31
N LEU A 192 12.35 -9.73 4.49
CA LEU A 192 10.94 -10.07 4.65
C LEU A 192 10.74 -11.59 4.58
N ARG A 193 9.86 -12.09 5.46
CA ARG A 193 9.48 -13.51 5.50
C ARG A 193 8.00 -13.66 5.25
N ILE A 194 7.57 -14.79 4.71
CA ILE A 194 6.13 -15.08 4.65
C ILE A 194 5.71 -15.60 6.03
N GLY A 195 4.64 -15.05 6.57
CA GLY A 195 4.13 -15.43 7.87
C GLY A 195 2.61 -15.53 7.89
N THR A 196 2.11 -16.33 8.84
CA THR A 196 0.69 -16.35 9.18
C THR A 196 0.50 -15.50 10.42
N TRP A 197 -0.39 -14.50 10.38
CA TRP A 197 -0.78 -13.79 11.59
C TRP A 197 -1.48 -14.78 12.52
N ARG A 198 -0.88 -15.05 13.68
CA ARG A 198 -1.52 -15.77 14.78
C ARG A 198 -1.83 -14.73 15.85
N PRO A 199 -3.10 -14.46 16.18
CA PRO A 199 -3.38 -13.71 17.39
C PRO A 199 -2.80 -14.50 18.57
N GLU A 200 -2.21 -13.81 19.54
CA GLU A 200 -1.87 -14.44 20.82
C GLU A 200 -3.14 -15.12 21.35
N SER A 201 -2.99 -16.39 21.73
CA SER A 201 -4.03 -17.24 22.29
C SER A 201 -4.88 -16.47 23.30
N SER A 202 -6.16 -16.32 22.97
CA SER A 202 -7.23 -15.94 23.91
C SER A 202 -7.34 -16.89 25.08
#